data_AF-K4AHH5-F1
#
_entry.id   AF-K4AHH5-F1
#
_cell.length_a   1.000
_cell.length_b   1.000
_cell.length_c   1.000
_cell.angle_alpha   90.00
_cell.angle_beta   90.00
_cell.angle_gamma   90.00
#
_symmetry.space_group_name_H-M   'P 1'
#
loop_
_entity.id
_entity.type
_entity.pdbx_description
1 polymer ?
#
loop_
_entity_poly.entity_id
_entity_poly.type
_entity_poly.pdbx_seq_one_letter_code
_entity_poly.pdbx_strand_id
1 'polypeptide(L)' 'MTAGYIVGSLVGSFAIAYLCDTFVSDKKAFGGSIPKTVSDKEWLKATDAKFQAWPRTAGPPVIMNPISRQNFIVKSTE' A
#
# COMPACT_ATOMS: atom_id res chain seq x y z
N MET A 1 -3.42 -22.37 -36.23
CA MET A 1 -4.73 -22.71 -35.66
C MET A 1 -4.74 -22.86 -34.13
N THR A 2 -3.61 -22.85 -33.42
CA THR A 2 -3.56 -23.03 -31.94
C THR A 2 -3.30 -21.73 -31.17
N ALA A 3 -2.50 -20.82 -31.72
CA ALA A 3 -2.14 -19.56 -31.06
C ALA A 3 -3.36 -18.70 -30.66
N GLY A 4 -4.38 -18.61 -31.52
CA GLY A 4 -5.61 -17.87 -31.21
C GLY A 4 -6.39 -18.43 -30.02
N TYR A 5 -6.47 -19.76 -29.89
CA TYR A 5 -7.10 -20.40 -28.74
C TYR A 5 -6.28 -20.22 -27.47
N ILE A 6 -4.95 -20.29 -27.56
CA ILE A 6 -4.06 -20.05 -26.42
C ILE A 6 -4.25 -18.61 -25.92
N VAL A 7 -4.16 -17.63 -26.81
CA VAL A 7 -4.34 -16.21 -26.45
C VAL A 7 -5.73 -15.95 -25.89
N GLY A 8 -6.78 -16.48 -26.53
CA GLY A 8 -8.16 -16.35 -26.05
C GLY A 8 -8.36 -16.97 -24.66
N SER A 9 -7.83 -18.18 -24.44
CA SER A 9 -7.91 -18.86 -23.15
C SER A 9 -7.13 -18.14 -22.05
N LEU A 10 -5.98 -17.55 -22.37
CA LEU A 10 -5.18 -16.77 -21.45
C LEU A 10 -5.93 -15.51 -21.00
N VAL A 11 -6.44 -14.72 -21.95
CA VAL A 11 -7.22 -13.51 -21.65
C VAL A 11 -8.49 -13.86 -20.85
N GLY A 12 -9.18 -14.94 -21.24
CA GLY A 12 -10.34 -15.44 -20.49
C GLY A 12 -10.01 -15.83 -19.05
N SER A 13 -8.86 -16.47 -18.82
CA SER A 13 -8.42 -16.84 -17.46
C SER A 13 -8.16 -15.62 -16.57
N PHE A 14 -7.54 -14.56 -17.11
CA PHE A 14 -7.33 -13.31 -16.36
C PHE A 14 -8.66 -12.63 -16.00
N ALA A 15 -9.62 -12.63 -16.92
CA ALA A 15 -10.94 -12.05 -16.66
C ALA A 15 -11.67 -12.80 -15.54
N ILE A 16 -11.69 -14.14 -15.58
CA ILE A 16 -12.31 -14.97 -14.54
C ILE A 16 -11.59 -14.78 -13.20
N ALA A 17 -10.26 -14.76 -13.19
CA ALA A 17 -9.46 -14.55 -11.98
C ALA A 17 -9.76 -13.18 -11.34
N TYR A 18 -9.80 -12.11 -12.14
CA TYR A 18 -10.10 -10.77 -11.66
C TYR A 18 -11.49 -10.67 -11.04
N LEU A 19 -12.52 -11.25 -11.68
CA LEU A 19 -13.89 -11.26 -11.18
C LEU A 19 -14.00 -12.07 -9.88
N CYS A 20 -13.32 -13.21 -9.81
CA CYS A 20 -13.28 -14.03 -8.61
C CYS A 20 -12.63 -13.28 -7.44
N ASP A 21 -11.47 -12.65 -7.68
CA ASP A 21 -10.75 -11.88 -6.66
C ASP A 21 -11.57 -10.69 -6.17
N THR A 22 -12.16 -9.88 -7.05
CA THR A 22 -13.02 -8.76 -6.64
C THR A 22 -14.25 -9.21 -5.85
N PHE A 23 -14.90 -10.30 -6.25
CA PHE A 23 -16.07 -10.82 -5.54
C PHE A 23 -15.71 -11.36 -4.14
N VAL A 24 -14.60 -12.09 -4.04
CA VAL A 24 -14.17 -12.73 -2.79
C VAL A 24 -13.48 -11.72 -1.86
N SER A 25 -12.50 -10.97 -2.35
CA SER A 25 -11.60 -10.13 -1.56
C SER A 25 -12.19 -8.74 -1.27
N ASP A 26 -12.70 -8.07 -2.31
CA ASP A 26 -13.17 -6.68 -2.20
C ASP A 26 -14.62 -6.61 -1.72
N LYS A 27 -15.49 -7.45 -2.28
CA LYS A 27 -16.90 -7.52 -1.86
C LYS A 27 -17.13 -8.41 -0.64
N LYS A 28 -16.12 -9.20 -0.24
CA LYS A 28 -16.14 -10.03 0.97
C LYS A 28 -17.34 -10.97 0.99
N ALA A 29 -17.55 -11.67 -0.12
CA ALA A 29 -18.67 -12.60 -0.25
C ALA A 29 -18.75 -13.66 0.86
N PHE A 30 -17.62 -14.01 1.47
CA PHE A 30 -17.53 -14.96 2.59
C PHE A 30 -17.39 -14.27 3.96
N GLY A 31 -17.61 -12.95 4.04
CA GLY A 31 -17.47 -12.16 5.25
C GLY A 31 -16.06 -11.64 5.50
N GLY A 32 -15.90 -10.90 6.60
CA GLY A 32 -14.66 -10.23 7.00
C GLY A 32 -14.77 -8.70 6.95
N SER A 33 -13.80 -8.02 7.57
CA SER A 33 -13.74 -6.56 7.61
C SER A 33 -12.42 -6.03 7.05
N ILE A 34 -12.44 -4.83 6.48
CA ILE A 34 -11.20 -4.14 6.08
C ILE A 34 -10.61 -3.47 7.34
N PRO A 35 -9.30 -3.61 7.61
CA PRO A 35 -8.67 -2.91 8.71
C PRO A 35 -8.78 -1.39 8.50
N LYS A 36 -9.11 -0.66 9.57
CA LYS A 36 -9.29 0.80 9.53
C LYS A 36 -8.07 1.52 8.98
N THR A 37 -6.88 1.02 9.28
CA THR A 37 -5.60 1.57 8.83
C THR A 37 -5.41 1.57 7.31
N VAL A 38 -6.18 0.77 6.58
CA VAL A 38 -6.17 0.70 5.10
C VAL A 38 -7.41 1.36 4.51
N SER A 39 -8.58 1.22 5.14
CA SER A 39 -9.82 1.86 4.65
C SER A 39 -9.84 3.37 4.88
N ASP A 40 -9.16 3.84 5.92
CA ASP A 40 -9.05 5.26 6.25
C ASP A 40 -7.95 5.92 5.43
N LYS A 41 -8.36 6.83 4.55
CA LYS A 41 -7.42 7.61 3.71
C LYS A 41 -6.54 8.53 4.54
N GLU A 42 -7.00 8.96 5.71
CA GLU A 42 -6.22 9.84 6.60
C GLU A 42 -5.09 9.08 7.28
N TRP A 43 -5.23 7.78 7.50
CA TRP A 43 -4.23 6.97 8.19
C TRP A 43 -2.89 6.96 7.45
N LEU A 44 -2.91 6.81 6.12
CA LEU A 44 -1.70 6.87 5.31
C LEU A 44 -1.03 8.25 5.39
N LYS A 45 -1.82 9.33 5.34
CA LYS A 45 -1.30 10.70 5.48
C LYS A 45 -0.70 10.96 6.86
N ALA A 46 -1.36 10.51 7.92
CA ALA A 46 -0.88 10.62 9.29
C ALA A 46 0.40 9.81 9.50
N THR A 47 0.47 8.60 8.93
CA THR A 47 1.66 7.75 8.97
C THR A 47 2.83 8.42 8.25
N ASP A 48 2.57 9.02 7.07
CA ASP A 48 3.61 9.71 6.30
C ASP A 48 4.15 10.95 7.03
N ALA A 49 3.26 11.73 7.67
CA ALA A 49 3.65 12.83 8.53
C ALA A 49 4.46 12.36 9.74
N LYS A 50 4.09 11.23 10.36
CA LYS A 50 4.83 10.64 11.48
C LYS A 50 6.22 10.16 11.08
N PHE A 51 6.45 9.75 9.84
CA PHE A 51 7.80 9.40 9.38
C PHE A 51 8.77 10.59 9.35
N GLN A 52 8.27 11.82 9.33
CA GLN A 52 9.11 13.02 9.46
C GLN A 52 9.52 13.31 10.91
N ALA A 53 8.74 12.85 11.89
CA ALA A 53 8.98 13.08 13.31
C ALA A 53 8.43 11.93 14.15
N TRP A 54 9.12 10.80 14.12
CA TRP A 54 8.69 9.59 14.81
C TRP A 54 8.93 9.71 16.31
N PRO A 55 7.91 9.47 17.14
CA PRO A 55 8.03 9.62 18.59
C PRO A 55 9.01 8.59 19.17
N ARG A 56 9.83 9.03 20.13
CA ARG A 56 10.75 8.19 20.90
C ARG A 56 10.42 8.31 22.39
N THR A 57 10.60 7.22 23.14
CA THR A 57 10.28 7.18 24.57
C THR A 57 11.21 8.05 25.41
N ALA A 58 12.50 8.13 25.04
CA ALA A 58 13.51 8.91 25.75
C ALA A 58 14.37 9.70 24.76
N GLY A 59 13.83 10.81 24.24
CA GLY A 59 14.54 11.72 23.35
C GLY A 59 13.62 12.49 22.40
N PRO A 60 14.15 13.47 21.65
CA PRO A 60 13.39 14.17 20.64
C PRO A 60 12.94 13.22 19.51
N PRO A 61 11.85 13.54 18.80
CA PRO A 61 11.40 12.76 17.65
C PRO A 61 12.49 12.61 16.59
N VAL A 62 12.50 11.48 15.89
CA VAL A 62 13.51 11.13 14.88
C VAL A 62 12.86 10.86 13.53
N ILE A 63 13.56 11.23 12.47
CA ILE A 63 13.12 10.98 11.09
C ILE A 63 13.34 9.50 10.75
N MET A 64 12.34 8.89 10.11
CA MET A 64 12.41 7.51 9.66
C MET A 64 12.84 7.45 8.20
N ASN A 65 13.66 6.44 7.90
CA ASN A 65 14.15 6.12 6.55
C ASN A 65 14.85 7.29 5.83
N PRO A 66 15.83 7.96 6.48
CA PRO A 66 16.43 9.20 6.00
C PRO A 66 17.11 9.09 4.63
N ILE A 67 17.70 7.94 4.30
CA ILE A 67 18.45 7.76 3.04
C ILE A 67 17.48 7.54 1.87
N SER A 68 16.53 6.62 2.02
CA SER A 68 15.59 6.29 0.94
C SER A 68 14.53 7.37 0.72
N ARG A 69 14.18 8.13 1.76
CA ARG A 69 13.23 9.24 1.68
C ARG A 69 13.88 10.62 1.54
N GLN A 70 15.21 10.69 1.62
CA GLN A 70 15.99 11.94 1.53
C GLN A 70 15.45 13.08 2.41
N ASN A 71 14.94 12.74 3.60
CA ASN A 71 14.23 13.67 4.50
C ASN A 71 15.04 14.02 5.76
N PHE A 72 16.37 13.91 5.71
CA PHE A 72 17.26 14.21 6.83
C PHE A 72 17.43 15.72 7.06
N ILE A 73 17.69 16.11 8.31
CA ILE A 73 17.97 17.50 8.68
C ILE A 73 19.37 17.88 8.21
N VAL A 74 19.46 18.93 7.39
CA VAL A 74 20.73 19.55 7.00
C VAL A 74 21.03 20.68 7.98
N LYS A 75 22.26 20.71 8.51
CA LYS A 75 22.71 21.83 9.34
C LYS A 75 22.98 23.05 8.46
N SER A 76 22.53 24.23 8.87
CA SER A 76 22.89 25.49 8.18
C SER A 76 24.38 25.75 8.35
N THR A 77 25.04 26.20 7.27
CA THR A 77 26.48 26.56 7.25
C THR A 77 26.64 28.09 7.16
N GLU A 78 25.88 28.83 7.97
CA GLU A 78 26.17 30.25 8.24
C GLU A 78 27.13 30.39 9.43
#